data_AF-A0A420YQH5-F1
#
_entry.id   AF-A0A420YQH5-F1
#
_cell.length_a   1.000
_cell.length_b   1.000
_cell.length_c   1.000
_cell.angle_alpha   90.00
_cell.angle_beta   90.00
_cell.angle_gamma   90.00
#
_symmetry.space_group_name_H-M   'P 1'
#
loop_
_entity.id
_entity.type
_entity.pdbx_description
1 polymer ?
#
loop_
_entity_poly.entity_id
_entity_poly.type
_entity_poly.pdbx_seq_one_letter_code
_entity_poly.pdbx_strand_id
1 'polypeptide(L)'
;MKLLPGSPLSFFVRTFLPSFSKSTVSQQIDVLKNELATKTLPVYASLVDESAGFTKPNPFMSKWNKAYNDKVMSSRSINFKNRQFTVRSDNMILVVYNVLNQLGQRLNYLESLIDKSFGDDIIGSALSYQQANLLRLVEMSEFFLIYARRLAIYIVSNEYEEIEKNPSTEKPFTKGDIKWLEMNMQAFLGILGIYSVDEENFIRAVKQIPDIQVPDNKEELDLIQKVHGEKLDGLGLGFVPYVLNPIYHVRMKIVEWRHNRIEAAKQERELLELRIQQYIMKRNGADNAKMDQVINNAQESLKKLNKKIADMEASYSADYGA
;
A
#
# COMPACT_ATOMS: atom_id res chain seq x y z
N MET A 1 10.26 14.30 -14.07
CA MET A 1 10.78 14.72 -12.76
C MET A 1 12.30 14.53 -12.83
N LYS A 2 13.08 15.61 -12.94
CA LYS A 2 14.54 15.51 -12.84
C LYS A 2 14.85 15.16 -11.38
N LEU A 3 15.43 13.98 -11.15
CA LEU A 3 15.90 13.59 -9.81
C LEU A 3 16.93 14.64 -9.38
N LEU A 4 16.67 15.30 -8.24
CA LEU A 4 17.66 16.17 -7.60
C LEU A 4 18.94 15.36 -7.32
N PRO A 5 20.12 16.02 -7.29
CA PRO A 5 21.37 15.32 -6.98
C PRO A 5 21.31 14.72 -5.57
N GLY A 6 21.45 13.40 -5.47
CA GLY A 6 21.51 12.67 -4.20
C GLY A 6 21.13 11.19 -4.35
N SER A 7 21.41 10.38 -3.31
CA SER A 7 20.84 9.02 -3.26
C SER A 7 19.31 9.12 -3.09
N PRO A 8 18.51 8.18 -3.64
CA PRO A 8 17.06 8.25 -3.51
C PRO A 8 16.58 8.28 -2.04
N LEU A 9 17.34 7.66 -1.13
CA LEU A 9 17.05 7.67 0.31
C LEU A 9 17.40 9.00 0.97
N SER A 10 18.45 9.70 0.50
CA SER A 10 18.76 11.06 0.94
C SER A 10 17.64 12.04 0.56
N PHE A 11 17.11 11.95 -0.67
CA PHE A 11 15.95 12.75 -1.07
C PHE A 11 14.75 12.51 -0.14
N PHE A 12 14.47 11.23 0.14
CA PHE A 12 13.43 10.84 1.07
C PHE A 12 13.60 11.42 2.47
N VAL A 13 14.77 11.28 3.09
CA VAL A 13 15.05 11.84 4.43
C VAL A 13 14.92 13.36 4.44
N ARG A 14 15.35 14.05 3.37
CA ARG A 14 15.23 15.51 3.26
C ARG A 14 13.79 16.02 3.26
N THR A 15 12.85 15.19 2.87
CA THR A 15 11.43 15.55 2.92
C THR A 15 10.85 15.46 4.33
N PHE A 16 11.61 15.00 5.32
CA PHE A 16 11.12 14.93 6.70
C PHE A 16 11.10 16.30 7.37
N LEU A 17 10.27 16.40 8.40
CA LEU A 17 10.28 17.46 9.38
C LEU A 17 11.64 17.47 10.08
N PRO A 18 12.15 18.66 10.45
CA PRO A 18 13.42 18.77 11.16
C PRO A 18 13.49 17.87 12.40
N SER A 19 12.35 17.76 13.10
CA SER A 19 12.16 16.80 14.18
C SER A 19 10.71 16.37 14.31
N PHE A 20 10.51 15.14 14.82
CA PHE A 20 9.22 14.55 15.18
C PHE A 20 9.41 13.49 16.26
N SER A 21 8.35 13.11 16.96
CA SER A 21 8.45 12.16 18.07
C SER A 21 8.40 10.71 17.60
N LYS A 22 9.12 9.81 18.29
CA LYS A 22 8.94 8.35 18.15
C LYS A 22 7.50 7.92 18.38
N SER A 23 6.81 8.54 19.35
CA SER A 23 5.39 8.26 19.60
C SER A 23 4.50 8.47 18.39
N THR A 24 4.84 9.42 17.50
CA THR A 24 4.11 9.68 16.26
C THR A 24 4.22 8.51 15.27
N VAL A 25 5.40 7.87 15.24
CA VAL A 25 5.68 6.70 14.40
C VAL A 25 5.00 5.46 14.97
N SER A 26 5.13 5.22 16.28
CA SER A 26 4.45 4.10 16.95
C SER A 26 2.93 4.19 16.78
N GLN A 27 2.34 5.38 16.96
CA GLN A 27 0.91 5.61 16.71
C GLN A 27 0.53 5.35 15.24
N GLN A 28 1.39 5.67 14.27
CA GLN A 28 1.13 5.34 12.87
C GLN A 28 1.07 3.81 12.67
N ILE A 29 2.00 3.07 13.27
CA ILE A 29 1.98 1.60 13.20
C ILE A 29 0.72 1.03 13.83
N ASP A 30 0.28 1.54 14.99
CA ASP A 30 -0.98 1.12 15.61
C ASP A 30 -2.18 1.35 14.70
N VAL A 31 -2.24 2.52 14.05
CA VAL A 31 -3.28 2.84 13.07
C VAL A 31 -3.24 1.84 11.89
N LEU A 32 -2.06 1.51 11.39
CA LEU A 32 -1.89 0.54 10.31
C LEU A 32 -2.31 -0.87 10.69
N LYS A 33 -1.93 -1.34 11.89
CA LYS A 33 -2.38 -2.62 12.43
C LYS A 33 -3.90 -2.67 12.55
N ASN A 34 -4.51 -1.63 13.11
CA ASN A 34 -5.96 -1.53 13.24
C ASN A 34 -6.66 -1.52 11.88
N GLU A 35 -6.14 -0.76 10.92
CA GLU A 35 -6.69 -0.70 9.55
C GLU A 35 -6.54 -2.01 8.77
N LEU A 36 -5.39 -2.67 8.91
CA LEU A 36 -5.19 -4.01 8.35
C LEU A 36 -6.29 -4.93 8.89
N ALA A 37 -6.43 -5.01 10.21
CA ALA A 37 -7.36 -5.92 10.88
C ALA A 37 -8.84 -5.60 10.64
N THR A 38 -9.22 -4.32 10.56
CA THR A 38 -10.63 -3.90 10.55
C THR A 38 -11.15 -3.39 9.20
N LYS A 39 -10.25 -3.06 8.25
CA LYS A 39 -10.62 -2.42 6.98
C LYS A 39 -10.10 -3.12 5.73
N THR A 40 -8.95 -3.78 5.79
CA THR A 40 -8.31 -4.32 4.57
C THR A 40 -8.32 -5.84 4.50
N LEU A 41 -7.90 -6.52 5.57
CA LEU A 41 -7.87 -7.98 5.59
C LEU A 41 -9.27 -8.60 5.50
N PRO A 42 -10.32 -8.12 6.21
CA PRO A 42 -11.65 -8.75 6.16
C PRO A 42 -12.31 -8.73 4.78
N VAL A 43 -12.14 -7.63 4.04
CA VAL A 43 -12.70 -7.49 2.69
C VAL A 43 -11.97 -8.37 1.68
N TYR A 44 -10.66 -8.55 1.82
CA TYR A 44 -9.93 -9.55 1.04
C TYR A 44 -10.31 -10.98 1.45
N ALA A 45 -10.53 -11.26 2.74
CA ALA A 45 -11.06 -12.55 3.17
C ALA A 45 -12.41 -12.85 2.50
N SER A 46 -13.29 -11.85 2.37
CA SER A 46 -14.56 -11.96 1.65
C SER A 46 -14.38 -12.23 0.15
N LEU A 47 -13.33 -11.71 -0.48
CA LEU A 47 -13.00 -12.02 -1.88
C LEU A 47 -12.45 -13.44 -2.06
N VAL A 48 -11.76 -13.97 -1.05
CA VAL A 48 -11.19 -15.32 -1.05
C VAL A 48 -12.22 -16.37 -0.61
N ASP A 49 -13.40 -15.96 -0.14
CA ASP A 49 -14.52 -16.86 0.08
C ASP A 49 -14.99 -17.49 -1.25
N GLU A 50 -15.37 -18.77 -1.20
CA GLU A 50 -15.79 -19.51 -2.40
C GLU A 50 -17.01 -18.89 -3.09
N SER A 51 -17.90 -18.26 -2.32
CA SER A 51 -19.09 -17.58 -2.86
C SER A 51 -18.72 -16.43 -3.79
N ALA A 52 -17.64 -15.70 -3.48
CA ALA A 52 -17.11 -14.64 -4.33
C ALA A 52 -16.49 -15.18 -5.62
N GLY A 53 -16.04 -16.45 -5.64
CA GLY A 53 -15.53 -17.16 -6.82
C GLY A 53 -14.25 -16.61 -7.45
N PHE A 54 -13.50 -15.80 -6.70
CA PHE A 54 -12.14 -15.39 -7.05
C PHE A 54 -11.06 -16.39 -6.64
N THR A 55 -11.45 -17.57 -6.13
CA THR A 55 -10.51 -18.63 -5.70
C THR A 55 -9.93 -19.47 -6.83
N LYS A 56 -10.50 -19.37 -8.04
CA LYS A 56 -10.03 -20.11 -9.22
C LYS A 56 -8.74 -19.48 -9.78
N PRO A 57 -7.91 -20.21 -10.55
CA PRO A 57 -6.69 -19.65 -11.13
C PRO A 57 -6.91 -18.49 -12.12
N ASN A 58 -7.99 -18.53 -12.90
CA ASN A 58 -8.32 -17.47 -13.85
C ASN A 58 -9.78 -17.00 -13.63
N PRO A 59 -10.07 -16.28 -12.54
CA PRO A 59 -11.44 -15.92 -12.21
C PRO A 59 -11.91 -14.65 -12.95
N PHE A 60 -10.99 -13.90 -13.54
CA PHE A 60 -11.26 -12.60 -14.13
C PHE A 60 -11.83 -12.73 -15.55
N MET A 61 -12.90 -11.98 -15.82
CA MET A 61 -13.49 -11.82 -17.15
C MET A 61 -12.96 -10.54 -17.81
N SER A 62 -12.82 -9.47 -17.03
CA SER A 62 -12.46 -8.15 -17.55
C SER A 62 -11.06 -8.12 -18.12
N LYS A 63 -10.89 -7.46 -19.28
CA LYS A 63 -9.58 -7.32 -19.93
C LYS A 63 -8.56 -6.61 -19.03
N TRP A 64 -8.98 -5.59 -18.29
CA TRP A 64 -8.08 -4.87 -17.39
C TRP A 64 -7.62 -5.76 -16.25
N ASN A 65 -8.54 -6.50 -15.62
CA ASN A 65 -8.24 -7.40 -14.51
C ASN A 65 -7.33 -8.56 -14.94
N LYS A 66 -7.56 -9.14 -16.12
CA LYS A 66 -6.66 -10.16 -16.71
C LYS A 66 -5.25 -9.61 -16.89
N ALA A 67 -5.13 -8.44 -17.55
CA ALA A 67 -3.83 -7.83 -17.79
C ALA A 67 -3.10 -7.45 -16.48
N TYR A 68 -3.82 -6.99 -15.47
CA TYR A 68 -3.24 -6.69 -14.16
C TYR A 68 -2.80 -7.98 -13.45
N ASN A 69 -3.64 -9.01 -13.47
CA ASN A 69 -3.30 -10.32 -12.93
C ASN A 69 -2.03 -10.88 -13.58
N ASP A 70 -1.93 -10.84 -14.91
CA ASP A 70 -0.74 -11.31 -15.64
C ASP A 70 0.53 -10.57 -15.21
N LYS A 71 0.45 -9.26 -14.96
CA LYS A 71 1.58 -8.47 -14.43
C LYS A 71 1.96 -8.88 -13.02
N VAL A 72 0.99 -9.12 -12.14
CA VAL A 72 1.26 -9.64 -10.79
C VAL A 72 1.90 -11.01 -10.89
N MET A 73 1.27 -11.96 -11.60
CA MET A 73 1.68 -13.35 -11.69
C MET A 73 2.99 -13.57 -12.45
N SER A 74 3.40 -12.63 -13.32
CA SER A 74 4.69 -12.65 -14.01
C SER A 74 5.81 -11.91 -13.26
N SER A 75 5.50 -11.27 -12.13
CA SER A 75 6.49 -10.51 -11.37
C SER A 75 7.53 -11.42 -10.73
N ARG A 76 8.81 -11.15 -11.01
CA ARG A 76 9.94 -11.91 -10.44
C ARG A 76 10.27 -11.53 -9.00
N SER A 77 9.78 -10.40 -8.52
CA SER A 77 10.01 -9.93 -7.15
C SER A 77 9.12 -10.63 -6.12
N ILE A 78 8.06 -11.31 -6.55
CA ILE A 78 7.06 -11.92 -5.68
C ILE A 78 7.41 -13.39 -5.44
N ASN A 79 7.52 -13.77 -4.18
CA ASN A 79 7.70 -15.16 -3.77
C ASN A 79 6.34 -15.88 -3.67
N PHE A 80 5.83 -16.39 -4.80
CA PHE A 80 4.59 -17.17 -4.83
C PHE A 80 4.66 -18.52 -4.09
N LYS A 81 5.86 -18.94 -3.67
CA LYS A 81 6.13 -20.23 -3.02
C LYS A 81 6.40 -20.11 -1.52
N ASN A 82 6.15 -18.94 -0.93
CA ASN A 82 6.24 -18.72 0.51
C ASN A 82 5.36 -19.76 1.24
N ARG A 83 5.98 -20.54 2.12
CA ARG A 83 5.31 -21.67 2.79
C ARG A 83 4.35 -21.21 3.90
N GLN A 84 4.46 -19.97 4.32
CA GLN A 84 3.58 -19.33 5.31
C GLN A 84 2.33 -18.71 4.64
N PHE A 85 2.15 -18.87 3.33
CA PHE A 85 0.91 -18.49 2.64
C PHE A 85 -0.23 -19.44 3.01
N THR A 86 -1.39 -18.86 3.33
CA THR A 86 -2.57 -19.58 3.83
C THR A 86 -3.40 -20.19 2.71
N VAL A 87 -3.31 -19.61 1.51
CA VAL A 87 -3.96 -20.11 0.29
C VAL A 87 -2.97 -20.20 -0.87
N ARG A 88 -3.29 -21.03 -1.85
CA ARG A 88 -2.47 -21.13 -3.06
C ARG A 88 -2.49 -19.82 -3.83
N SER A 89 -1.32 -19.34 -4.25
CA SER A 89 -1.14 -18.07 -4.96
C SER A 89 -1.44 -18.21 -6.45
N ASP A 90 -2.68 -18.58 -6.81
CA ASP A 90 -3.04 -18.84 -8.21
C ASP A 90 -3.47 -17.59 -9.00
N ASN A 91 -3.82 -16.49 -8.30
CA ASN A 91 -4.15 -15.22 -8.93
C ASN A 91 -3.83 -14.04 -8.00
N MET A 92 -3.89 -12.82 -8.52
CA MET A 92 -3.51 -11.60 -7.80
C MET A 92 -4.27 -11.36 -6.48
N ILE A 93 -5.56 -11.71 -6.37
CA ILE A 93 -6.34 -11.51 -5.14
C ILE A 93 -5.77 -12.43 -4.05
N LEU A 94 -5.49 -13.68 -4.39
CA LEU A 94 -4.94 -14.68 -3.46
C LEU A 94 -3.54 -14.27 -2.98
N VAL A 95 -2.70 -13.74 -3.88
CA VAL A 95 -1.37 -13.22 -3.51
C VAL A 95 -1.47 -12.06 -2.54
N VAL A 96 -2.32 -11.06 -2.83
CA VAL A 96 -2.49 -9.90 -1.94
C VAL A 96 -3.06 -10.32 -0.59
N TYR A 97 -4.04 -11.23 -0.56
CA TYR A 97 -4.59 -11.77 0.69
C TYR A 97 -3.52 -12.48 1.53
N ASN A 98 -2.70 -13.33 0.92
CA ASN A 98 -1.60 -14.01 1.59
C ASN A 98 -0.62 -13.01 2.22
N VAL A 99 -0.25 -11.95 1.49
CA VAL A 99 0.64 -10.91 2.00
C VAL A 99 -0.01 -10.11 3.13
N LEU A 100 -1.29 -9.76 3.02
CA LEU A 100 -2.03 -9.07 4.08
C LEU A 100 -2.07 -9.89 5.39
N ASN A 101 -2.21 -11.22 5.30
CA ASN A 101 -2.16 -12.10 6.48
C ASN A 101 -0.82 -12.04 7.22
N GLN A 102 0.28 -11.83 6.51
CA GLN A 102 1.62 -11.73 7.10
C GLN A 102 1.96 -10.33 7.58
N LEU A 103 1.36 -9.30 6.98
CA LEU A 103 1.70 -7.89 7.24
C LEU A 103 1.55 -7.51 8.72
N GLY A 104 0.59 -8.09 9.46
CA GLY A 104 0.42 -7.81 10.89
C GLY A 104 1.66 -8.17 11.72
N GLN A 105 2.26 -9.33 11.45
CA GLN A 105 3.50 -9.76 12.11
C GLN A 105 4.68 -8.87 11.70
N ARG A 106 4.74 -8.45 10.42
CA ARG A 106 5.75 -7.50 9.92
C ARG A 106 5.66 -6.17 10.66
N LEU A 107 4.46 -5.63 10.85
CA LEU A 107 4.22 -4.38 11.59
C LEU A 107 4.61 -4.50 13.07
N ASN A 108 4.30 -5.63 13.73
CA ASN A 108 4.74 -5.87 15.11
C ASN A 108 6.28 -5.89 15.21
N TYR A 109 6.94 -6.52 14.24
CA TYR A 109 8.39 -6.55 14.20
C TYR A 109 9.00 -5.15 13.98
N LEU A 110 8.44 -4.37 13.04
CA LEU A 110 8.87 -3.00 12.78
C LEU A 110 8.71 -2.10 14.00
N GLU A 111 7.58 -2.19 14.71
CA GLU A 111 7.37 -1.46 15.97
C GLU A 111 8.46 -1.79 16.99
N SER A 112 8.75 -3.09 17.20
CA SER A 112 9.79 -3.51 18.14
C SER A 112 11.19 -3.01 17.78
N LEU A 113 11.46 -2.78 16.49
CA LEU A 113 12.72 -2.19 16.03
C LEU A 113 12.71 -0.68 16.22
N ILE A 114 11.60 -0.01 15.89
CA ILE A 114 11.48 1.44 16.08
C ILE A 114 11.65 1.81 17.56
N ASP A 115 11.06 1.05 18.47
CA ASP A 115 11.22 1.29 19.91
C ASP A 115 12.67 1.16 20.39
N LYS A 116 13.48 0.33 19.72
CA LYS A 116 14.90 0.11 20.05
C LYS A 116 15.83 1.07 19.31
N SER A 117 15.48 1.47 18.09
CA SER A 117 16.35 2.23 17.19
C SER A 117 16.21 3.73 17.35
N PHE A 118 15.14 4.24 17.98
CA PHE A 118 14.89 5.68 18.10
C PHE A 118 14.82 6.17 19.55
N GLY A 119 15.43 7.33 19.79
CA GLY A 119 15.14 8.16 20.97
C GLY A 119 13.73 8.74 20.90
N ASP A 120 13.30 9.45 21.95
CA ASP A 120 11.95 10.03 21.98
C ASP A 120 11.76 11.12 20.91
N ASP A 121 12.81 11.91 20.67
CA ASP A 121 12.89 12.87 19.57
C ASP A 121 13.73 12.31 18.42
N ILE A 122 13.14 12.29 17.23
CA ILE A 122 13.77 11.88 15.98
C ILE A 122 14.17 13.14 15.22
N ILE A 123 15.47 13.29 14.97
CA ILE A 123 16.03 14.41 14.19
C ILE A 123 16.27 13.90 12.76
N GLY A 124 15.51 14.43 11.79
CA GLY A 124 15.52 13.93 10.41
C GLY A 124 16.92 13.92 9.77
N SER A 125 17.72 14.97 9.99
CA SER A 125 19.08 15.07 9.46
C SER A 125 20.11 14.16 10.14
N ALA A 126 19.78 13.57 11.30
CA ALA A 126 20.66 12.68 12.05
C ALA A 126 20.28 11.20 11.87
N LEU A 127 19.33 10.89 10.99
CA LEU A 127 18.91 9.53 10.72
C LEU A 127 20.03 8.71 10.10
N SER A 128 20.24 7.51 10.63
CA SER A 128 21.05 6.50 9.97
C SER A 128 20.30 5.87 8.79
N TYR A 129 21.04 5.22 7.90
CA TYR A 129 20.52 4.46 6.78
C TYR A 129 19.53 3.38 7.23
N GLN A 130 19.83 2.72 8.35
CA GLN A 130 18.92 1.74 8.95
C GLN A 130 17.63 2.41 9.42
N GLN A 131 17.74 3.47 10.23
CA GLN A 131 16.58 4.20 10.74
C GLN A 131 15.69 4.75 9.61
N ALA A 132 16.28 5.35 8.58
CA ALA A 132 15.55 5.85 7.41
C ALA A 132 14.77 4.73 6.69
N ASN A 133 15.36 3.54 6.52
CA ASN A 133 14.66 2.42 5.91
C ASN A 133 13.58 1.81 6.81
N LEU A 134 13.74 1.83 8.14
CA LEU A 134 12.66 1.43 9.06
C LEU A 134 11.42 2.31 8.89
N LEU A 135 11.62 3.64 8.84
CA LEU A 135 10.53 4.59 8.58
C LEU A 135 9.91 4.36 7.21
N ARG A 136 10.73 4.16 6.19
CA ARG A 136 10.27 3.84 4.83
C ARG A 136 9.38 2.60 4.76
N LEU A 137 9.70 1.54 5.51
CA LEU A 137 8.88 0.32 5.57
C LEU A 137 7.50 0.59 6.19
N VAL A 138 7.40 1.52 7.15
CA VAL A 138 6.11 1.96 7.70
C VAL A 138 5.27 2.65 6.62
N GLU A 139 5.85 3.55 5.82
CA GLU A 139 5.13 4.20 4.71
C GLU A 139 4.70 3.23 3.63
N MET A 140 5.60 2.31 3.26
CA MET A 140 5.28 1.28 2.29
C MET A 140 4.09 0.44 2.75
N SER A 141 3.98 0.18 4.05
CA SER A 141 2.83 -0.51 4.64
C SER A 141 1.55 0.32 4.50
N GLU A 142 1.60 1.62 4.78
CA GLU A 142 0.45 2.53 4.61
C GLU A 142 -0.02 2.58 3.15
N PHE A 143 0.89 2.84 2.23
CA PHE A 143 0.59 2.85 0.81
C PHE A 143 0.02 1.51 0.34
N PHE A 144 0.60 0.39 0.80
CA PHE A 144 0.14 -0.95 0.43
C PHE A 144 -1.32 -1.19 0.82
N LEU A 145 -1.72 -0.81 2.04
CA LEU A 145 -3.10 -0.95 2.51
C LEU A 145 -4.07 -0.08 1.69
N ILE A 146 -3.70 1.17 1.39
CA ILE A 146 -4.51 2.09 0.55
C ILE A 146 -4.67 1.52 -0.86
N TYR A 147 -3.55 1.14 -1.49
CA TYR A 147 -3.57 0.61 -2.85
C TYR A 147 -4.37 -0.68 -2.92
N ALA A 148 -4.20 -1.60 -1.97
CA ALA A 148 -4.91 -2.88 -1.93
C ALA A 148 -6.44 -2.68 -1.90
N ARG A 149 -6.97 -1.82 -1.03
CA ARG A 149 -8.43 -1.56 -1.00
C ARG A 149 -8.94 -0.97 -2.30
N ARG A 150 -8.24 0.03 -2.86
CA ARG A 150 -8.64 0.66 -4.13
C ARG A 150 -8.57 -0.33 -5.29
N LEU A 151 -7.52 -1.16 -5.34
CA LEU A 151 -7.39 -2.21 -6.32
C LEU A 151 -8.56 -3.20 -6.23
N ALA A 152 -8.90 -3.67 -5.03
CA ALA A 152 -10.01 -4.59 -4.82
C ALA A 152 -11.36 -4.01 -5.28
N ILE A 153 -11.67 -2.75 -4.92
CA ILE A 153 -12.89 -2.07 -5.39
C ILE A 153 -12.95 -2.03 -6.91
N TYR A 154 -11.81 -1.69 -7.55
CA TYR A 154 -11.75 -1.58 -9.00
C TYR A 154 -11.90 -2.94 -9.69
N ILE A 155 -11.24 -3.98 -9.17
CA ILE A 155 -11.36 -5.35 -9.67
C ILE A 155 -12.82 -5.81 -9.65
N VAL A 156 -13.47 -5.74 -8.48
CA VAL A 156 -14.85 -6.20 -8.32
C VAL A 156 -15.81 -5.42 -9.21
N SER A 157 -15.62 -4.10 -9.31
CA SER A 157 -16.47 -3.26 -10.16
C SER A 157 -16.31 -3.61 -11.64
N ASN A 158 -15.08 -3.84 -12.11
CA ASN A 158 -14.82 -4.29 -13.48
C ASN A 158 -15.46 -5.65 -13.76
N GLU A 159 -15.39 -6.60 -12.83
CA GLU A 159 -16.03 -7.92 -13.02
C GLU A 159 -17.55 -7.84 -13.02
N TYR A 160 -18.13 -6.93 -12.22
CA TYR A 160 -19.55 -6.64 -12.26
C TYR A 160 -19.98 -6.08 -13.62
N GLU A 161 -19.22 -5.14 -14.21
CA GLU A 161 -19.48 -4.58 -15.54
C GLU A 161 -19.43 -5.64 -16.67
N GLU A 162 -18.71 -6.75 -16.49
CA GLU A 162 -18.70 -7.85 -17.46
C GLU A 162 -19.95 -8.74 -17.37
N ILE A 163 -20.63 -8.76 -16.22
CA ILE A 163 -21.87 -9.53 -16.01
C ILE A 163 -23.09 -8.68 -16.39
N GLU A 164 -23.11 -7.41 -15.97
CA GLU A 164 -24.22 -6.49 -16.23
C GLU A 164 -23.90 -5.57 -17.42
N LYS A 165 -24.62 -5.75 -18.53
CA LYS A 165 -24.39 -4.99 -19.77
C LYS A 165 -24.73 -3.51 -19.64
N ASN A 166 -25.70 -3.16 -18.80
CA ASN A 166 -26.15 -1.78 -18.56
C ASN A 166 -26.19 -1.50 -17.06
N PRO A 167 -25.02 -1.33 -16.41
CA PRO A 167 -24.96 -1.16 -14.97
C PRO A 167 -25.65 0.14 -14.55
N SER A 168 -26.59 0.02 -13.62
CA SER A 168 -27.26 1.12 -12.91
C SER A 168 -26.31 1.90 -11.99
N THR A 169 -25.16 1.31 -11.64
CA THR A 169 -24.17 1.92 -10.79
C THR A 169 -23.09 2.64 -11.57
N GLU A 170 -22.66 3.80 -11.08
CA GLU A 170 -21.53 4.51 -11.65
C GLU A 170 -20.20 3.78 -11.44
N LYS A 171 -19.16 4.21 -12.17
CA LYS A 171 -17.78 3.78 -11.90
C LYS A 171 -17.32 4.29 -10.53
N PRO A 172 -16.64 3.46 -9.71
CA PRO A 172 -16.20 3.84 -8.36
C PRO A 172 -15.15 4.94 -8.37
N PHE A 173 -14.37 5.00 -9.44
CA PHE A 173 -13.19 5.81 -9.54
C PHE A 173 -13.28 6.76 -10.72
N THR A 174 -12.77 7.96 -10.51
CA THR A 174 -12.57 8.94 -11.58
C THR A 174 -11.43 8.49 -12.48
N LYS A 175 -11.25 9.16 -13.64
CA LYS A 175 -10.08 8.92 -14.50
C LYS A 175 -8.76 9.19 -13.77
N GLY A 176 -8.74 10.15 -12.83
CA GLY A 176 -7.56 10.47 -12.02
C GLY A 176 -7.20 9.33 -11.07
N ASP A 177 -8.19 8.73 -10.42
CA ASP A 177 -7.99 7.58 -9.52
C ASP A 177 -7.45 6.35 -10.26
N ILE A 178 -7.99 6.07 -11.45
CA ILE A 178 -7.50 4.96 -12.30
C ILE A 178 -6.06 5.22 -12.72
N LYS A 179 -5.75 6.45 -13.16
CA LYS A 179 -4.38 6.86 -13.50
C LYS A 179 -3.44 6.72 -12.29
N TRP A 180 -3.91 7.05 -11.08
CA TRP A 180 -3.14 6.85 -9.85
C TRP A 180 -2.83 5.37 -9.60
N LEU A 181 -3.80 4.46 -9.81
CA LEU A 181 -3.55 3.01 -9.72
C LEU A 181 -2.50 2.56 -10.74
N GLU A 182 -2.59 3.03 -11.98
CA GLU A 182 -1.65 2.68 -13.05
C GLU A 182 -0.23 3.20 -12.79
N MET A 183 -0.11 4.45 -12.36
CA MET A 183 1.18 5.09 -12.06
C MET A 183 1.89 4.45 -10.87
N ASN A 184 1.12 4.00 -9.87
CA ASN A 184 1.68 3.43 -8.64
C ASN A 184 1.75 1.90 -8.65
N MET A 185 1.35 1.25 -9.74
CA MET A 185 1.36 -0.21 -9.88
C MET A 185 2.75 -0.80 -9.64
N GLN A 186 3.81 -0.20 -10.19
CA GLN A 186 5.17 -0.72 -10.01
C GLN A 186 5.63 -0.67 -8.55
N ALA A 187 5.28 0.40 -7.83
CA ALA A 187 5.58 0.49 -6.40
C ALA A 187 4.80 -0.56 -5.62
N PHE A 188 3.52 -0.75 -5.94
CA PHE A 188 2.70 -1.80 -5.33
C PHE A 188 3.29 -3.20 -5.56
N LEU A 189 3.71 -3.55 -6.78
CA LEU A 189 4.35 -4.84 -7.06
C LEU A 189 5.69 -5.03 -6.33
N GLY A 190 6.46 -3.95 -6.17
CA GLY A 190 7.70 -3.97 -5.38
C GLY A 190 7.43 -4.25 -3.91
N ILE A 191 6.43 -3.56 -3.32
CA ILE A 191 6.05 -3.75 -1.91
C ILE A 191 5.40 -5.11 -1.68
N LEU A 192 4.58 -5.57 -2.62
CA LEU A 192 4.02 -6.92 -2.61
C LEU A 192 5.15 -7.97 -2.63
N GLY A 193 6.21 -7.73 -3.41
CA GLY A 193 7.43 -8.53 -3.40
C GLY A 193 8.12 -8.56 -2.04
N ILE A 194 8.37 -7.40 -1.44
CA ILE A 194 9.00 -7.25 -0.11
C ILE A 194 8.23 -8.04 0.95
N TYR A 195 6.90 -7.92 0.98
CA TYR A 195 6.09 -8.59 2.00
C TYR A 195 5.70 -10.03 1.64
N SER A 196 5.99 -10.49 0.42
CA SER A 196 5.82 -11.89 0.01
C SER A 196 6.93 -12.81 0.52
N VAL A 197 8.04 -12.29 1.02
CA VAL A 197 9.14 -13.11 1.54
C VAL A 197 8.78 -13.76 2.88
N ASP A 198 9.36 -14.93 3.16
CA ASP A 198 9.15 -15.63 4.43
C ASP A 198 9.65 -14.78 5.61
N GLU A 199 9.04 -14.96 6.78
CA GLU A 199 9.27 -14.13 7.96
C GLU A 199 10.71 -14.07 8.42
N GLU A 200 11.36 -15.22 8.48
CA GLU A 200 12.76 -15.29 8.87
C GLU A 200 13.66 -14.52 7.91
N ASN A 201 13.34 -14.56 6.61
CA ASN A 201 14.09 -13.84 5.58
C ASN A 201 13.83 -12.35 5.66
N PHE A 202 12.57 -11.92 5.90
CA PHE A 202 12.24 -10.53 6.13
C PHE A 202 12.99 -9.97 7.34
N ILE A 203 12.88 -10.63 8.50
CA ILE A 203 13.53 -10.24 9.74
C ILE A 203 15.04 -10.14 9.55
N ARG A 204 15.64 -11.15 8.91
CA ARG A 204 17.07 -11.19 8.62
C ARG A 204 17.50 -10.03 7.73
N ALA A 205 16.77 -9.77 6.65
CA ALA A 205 17.09 -8.69 5.72
C ALA A 205 17.00 -7.33 6.43
N VAL A 206 15.97 -7.08 7.24
CA VAL A 206 15.85 -5.83 8.02
C VAL A 206 16.98 -5.67 9.05
N LYS A 207 17.36 -6.75 9.75
CA LYS A 207 18.49 -6.71 10.72
C LYS A 207 19.84 -6.45 10.08
N GLN A 208 20.02 -6.87 8.83
CA GLN A 208 21.28 -6.74 8.10
C GLN A 208 21.50 -5.36 7.51
N ILE A 209 20.45 -4.52 7.46
CA ILE A 209 20.57 -3.13 7.01
C ILE A 209 21.60 -2.42 7.90
N PRO A 210 22.68 -1.86 7.33
CA PRO A 210 23.77 -1.29 8.09
C PRO A 210 23.36 0.01 8.79
N ASP A 211 23.81 0.17 10.03
CA ASP A 211 23.68 1.42 10.79
C ASP A 211 24.84 2.37 10.44
N ILE A 212 24.67 3.08 9.33
CA ILE A 212 25.65 4.01 8.76
C ILE A 212 24.97 5.33 8.42
N GLN A 213 25.73 6.38 8.14
CA GLN A 213 25.16 7.64 7.65
C GLN A 213 24.44 7.44 6.31
N VAL A 214 23.33 8.16 6.11
CA VAL A 214 22.61 8.16 4.84
C VAL A 214 23.50 8.80 3.77
N PRO A 215 23.80 8.12 2.65
CA PRO A 215 24.69 8.65 1.64
C PRO A 215 24.08 9.85 0.95
N ASP A 216 24.83 10.95 0.91
CA ASP A 216 24.35 12.22 0.37
C ASP A 216 24.40 12.27 -1.16
N ASN A 217 25.26 11.46 -1.78
CA ASN A 217 25.43 11.41 -3.22
C ASN A 217 25.59 9.98 -3.73
N LYS A 218 25.63 9.85 -5.06
CA LYS A 218 25.72 8.54 -5.73
C LYS A 218 27.08 7.87 -5.51
N GLU A 219 28.16 8.63 -5.45
CA GLU A 219 29.52 8.09 -5.30
C GLU A 219 29.70 7.42 -3.93
N GLU A 220 29.15 8.05 -2.89
CA GLU A 220 29.09 7.50 -1.53
C GLU A 220 28.21 6.25 -1.47
N LEU A 221 27.04 6.27 -2.12
CA LEU A 221 26.16 5.11 -2.23
C LEU A 221 26.87 3.94 -2.94
N ASP A 222 27.57 4.19 -4.05
CA ASP A 222 28.30 3.18 -4.81
C ASP A 222 29.46 2.60 -3.99
N LEU A 223 30.14 3.42 -3.19
CA LEU A 223 31.20 2.97 -2.27
C LEU A 223 30.63 2.08 -1.16
N ILE A 224 29.56 2.51 -0.51
CA ILE A 224 28.86 1.73 0.52
C ILE A 224 28.37 0.40 -0.07
N GLN A 225 27.83 0.41 -1.29
CA GLN A 225 27.37 -0.81 -1.96
C GLN A 225 28.53 -1.78 -2.24
N LYS A 226 29.72 -1.30 -2.58
CA LYS A 226 30.92 -2.16 -2.72
C LYS A 226 31.35 -2.79 -1.40
N VAL A 227 31.17 -2.09 -0.27
CA VAL A 227 31.58 -2.57 1.06
C VAL A 227 30.55 -3.52 1.68
N HIS A 228 29.25 -3.19 1.57
CA HIS A 228 28.17 -3.90 2.24
C HIS A 228 27.43 -4.90 1.35
N GLY A 229 27.56 -4.79 0.02
CA GLY A 229 26.98 -5.72 -0.95
C GLY A 229 25.46 -5.87 -0.78
N GLU A 230 24.99 -7.12 -0.77
CA GLU A 230 23.57 -7.46 -0.63
C GLU A 230 22.97 -7.06 0.73
N LYS A 231 23.79 -6.85 1.77
CA LYS A 231 23.29 -6.42 3.09
C LYS A 231 22.75 -4.99 3.09
N LEU A 232 23.18 -4.17 2.13
CA LEU A 232 22.71 -2.79 1.99
C LEU A 232 21.22 -2.75 1.65
N ASP A 233 20.75 -3.68 0.83
CA ASP A 233 19.36 -3.71 0.36
C ASP A 233 18.83 -5.15 0.19
N GLY A 234 18.83 -5.92 1.27
CA GLY A 234 18.39 -7.32 1.25
C GLY A 234 16.91 -7.53 0.94
N LEU A 235 16.11 -6.45 0.96
CA LEU A 235 14.68 -6.46 0.58
C LEU A 235 14.42 -5.86 -0.81
N GLY A 236 15.41 -5.27 -1.48
CA GLY A 236 15.22 -4.59 -2.76
C GLY A 236 14.39 -3.30 -2.64
N LEU A 237 14.46 -2.60 -1.51
CA LEU A 237 13.81 -1.32 -1.25
C LEU A 237 14.19 -0.28 -2.31
N GLY A 238 15.43 -0.28 -2.81
CA GLY A 238 15.90 0.64 -3.84
C GLY A 238 15.13 0.54 -5.17
N PHE A 239 14.48 -0.61 -5.44
CA PHE A 239 13.67 -0.81 -6.65
C PHE A 239 12.22 -0.33 -6.50
N VAL A 240 11.77 -0.01 -5.28
CA VAL A 240 10.45 0.56 -5.03
C VAL A 240 10.55 2.08 -5.18
N PRO A 241 9.84 2.71 -6.14
CA PRO A 241 9.76 4.16 -6.20
C PRO A 241 9.32 4.74 -4.85
N TYR A 242 9.82 5.93 -4.51
CA TYR A 242 9.35 6.64 -3.32
C TYR A 242 7.92 7.07 -3.55
N VAL A 243 7.00 6.34 -2.94
CA VAL A 243 5.62 6.79 -2.85
C VAL A 243 5.53 7.57 -1.56
N LEU A 244 5.57 8.90 -1.69
CA LEU A 244 5.46 9.81 -0.55
C LEU A 244 4.08 9.63 0.08
N ASN A 245 4.03 8.98 1.23
CA ASN A 245 2.84 8.97 2.08
C ASN A 245 3.22 8.64 3.53
N PRO A 246 3.67 9.65 4.30
CA PRO A 246 3.27 9.75 5.71
C PRO A 246 3.43 11.16 6.37
N ILE A 247 3.46 11.12 7.71
CA ILE A 247 3.20 12.18 8.66
C ILE A 247 4.37 13.05 9.04
N TYR A 248 5.56 12.47 9.04
CA TYR A 248 6.76 13.20 9.40
C TYR A 248 7.32 14.03 8.24
N HIS A 249 6.55 14.33 7.18
CA HIS A 249 6.95 15.27 6.12
C HIS A 249 6.30 16.65 6.26
N VAL A 250 5.20 16.78 7.02
CA VAL A 250 4.37 18.00 6.99
C VAL A 250 3.88 18.38 8.40
N ARG A 251 4.20 19.60 8.85
CA ARG A 251 4.09 20.03 10.26
C ARG A 251 2.69 20.47 10.68
N MET A 252 1.82 20.89 9.74
CA MET A 252 0.62 21.68 10.08
C MET A 252 -0.73 21.09 9.66
N LYS A 253 -0.79 20.16 8.70
CA LYS A 253 -2.08 19.66 8.15
C LYS A 253 -2.23 18.14 8.21
N ILE A 254 -1.36 17.48 8.97
CA ILE A 254 -1.28 16.03 9.01
C ILE A 254 -2.44 15.37 9.74
N VAL A 255 -2.96 16.01 10.79
CA VAL A 255 -4.08 15.47 11.57
C VAL A 255 -5.33 15.44 10.72
N GLU A 256 -5.60 16.52 9.96
CA GLU A 256 -6.72 16.55 9.03
C GLU A 256 -6.53 15.53 7.91
N TRP A 257 -5.35 15.46 7.28
CA TRP A 257 -5.08 14.44 6.27
C TRP A 257 -5.27 13.02 6.82
N ARG A 258 -4.69 12.71 8.00
CA ARG A 258 -4.85 11.42 8.69
C ARG A 258 -6.33 11.12 8.94
N HIS A 259 -7.09 12.10 9.44
CA HIS A 259 -8.52 11.92 9.69
C HIS A 259 -9.27 11.59 8.40
N ASN A 260 -9.12 12.39 7.33
CA ASN A 260 -9.78 12.14 6.05
C ASN A 260 -9.33 10.81 5.43
N ARG A 261 -8.06 10.44 5.57
CA ARG A 261 -7.52 9.16 5.11
C ARG A 261 -8.11 7.99 5.88
N ILE A 262 -8.26 8.10 7.20
CA ILE A 262 -8.88 7.07 8.03
C ILE A 262 -10.36 6.90 7.67
N GLU A 263 -11.08 8.01 7.45
CA GLU A 263 -12.45 7.98 6.94
C GLU A 263 -12.53 7.39 5.54
N ALA A 264 -11.57 7.69 4.65
CA ALA A 264 -11.52 7.11 3.31
C ALA A 264 -11.36 5.60 3.39
N ALA A 265 -10.49 5.08 4.26
CA ALA A 265 -10.34 3.64 4.44
C ALA A 265 -11.62 2.97 4.98
N LYS A 266 -12.40 3.67 5.82
CA LYS A 266 -13.69 3.18 6.29
C LYS A 266 -14.71 3.13 5.14
N GLN A 267 -14.82 4.19 4.36
CA GLN A 267 -15.72 4.25 3.19
C GLN A 267 -15.31 3.26 2.10
N GLU A 268 -14.01 3.08 1.86
CA GLU A 268 -13.47 2.08 0.93
C GLU A 268 -13.86 0.67 1.37
N ARG A 269 -13.74 0.35 2.66
CA ARG A 269 -14.19 -0.94 3.20
C ARG A 269 -15.69 -1.15 2.97
N GLU A 270 -16.51 -0.21 3.41
CA GLU A 270 -17.98 -0.29 3.30
C GLU A 270 -18.43 -0.40 1.83
N LEU A 271 -17.83 0.40 0.93
CA LEU A 271 -18.09 0.30 -0.50
C LEU A 271 -17.68 -1.06 -1.07
N LEU A 272 -16.52 -1.58 -0.67
CA LEU A 272 -16.04 -2.87 -1.15
C LEU A 272 -16.95 -4.01 -0.69
N GLU A 273 -17.42 -4.01 0.56
CA GLU A 273 -18.40 -4.98 1.07
C GLU A 273 -19.67 -4.97 0.23
N LEU A 274 -20.24 -3.78 -0.03
CA LEU A 274 -21.42 -3.62 -0.88
C LEU A 274 -21.17 -4.10 -2.32
N ARG A 275 -20.00 -3.80 -2.89
CA ARG A 275 -19.64 -4.21 -4.25
C ARG A 275 -19.44 -5.71 -4.37
N ILE A 276 -18.84 -6.36 -3.37
CA ILE A 276 -18.71 -7.82 -3.32
C ILE A 276 -20.09 -8.46 -3.27
N GLN A 277 -20.98 -7.98 -2.40
CA GLN A 277 -22.35 -8.47 -2.31
C GLN A 277 -23.11 -8.29 -3.63
N GLN A 278 -23.00 -7.11 -4.25
CA GLN A 278 -23.58 -6.84 -5.57
C GLN A 278 -23.10 -7.81 -6.63
N TYR A 279 -21.79 -8.02 -6.71
CA TYR A 279 -21.19 -8.96 -7.65
C TYR A 279 -21.70 -10.38 -7.43
N ILE A 280 -21.71 -10.87 -6.18
CA ILE A 280 -22.20 -12.22 -5.84
C ILE A 280 -23.68 -12.38 -6.19
N MET A 281 -24.53 -11.42 -5.81
CA MET A 281 -25.96 -11.46 -6.13
C MET A 281 -26.17 -11.54 -7.63
N LYS A 282 -25.49 -10.69 -8.39
CA LYS A 282 -25.65 -10.63 -9.84
C LYS A 282 -25.15 -11.90 -10.52
N ARG A 283 -24.02 -12.46 -10.08
CA ARG A 283 -23.51 -13.75 -10.56
C ARG A 283 -24.51 -14.89 -10.34
N ASN A 284 -25.28 -14.82 -9.26
CA ASN A 284 -26.31 -15.79 -8.91
C ASN A 284 -27.69 -15.48 -9.55
N GLY A 285 -27.77 -14.48 -10.45
CA GLY A 285 -29.00 -14.11 -11.15
C GLY A 285 -29.99 -13.27 -10.33
N ALA A 286 -29.57 -12.74 -9.17
CA ALA A 286 -30.36 -11.83 -8.35
C ALA A 286 -29.99 -10.37 -8.62
N ASP A 287 -30.95 -9.46 -8.47
CA ASP A 287 -30.75 -8.02 -8.66
C ASP A 287 -31.40 -7.23 -7.51
N ASN A 288 -30.84 -6.08 -7.16
CA ASN A 288 -31.34 -5.23 -6.08
C ASN A 288 -31.06 -3.75 -6.35
N ALA A 289 -32.02 -3.08 -7.00
CA ALA A 289 -31.95 -1.66 -7.32
C ALA A 289 -31.75 -0.74 -6.09
N LYS A 290 -32.21 -1.14 -4.89
CA LYS A 290 -31.96 -0.36 -3.66
C LYS A 290 -30.47 -0.40 -3.28
N MET A 291 -29.82 -1.56 -3.45
CA MET A 291 -28.39 -1.70 -3.20
C MET A 291 -27.58 -0.86 -4.17
N ASP A 292 -27.98 -0.81 -5.44
CA ASP A 292 -27.33 0.05 -6.45
C ASP A 292 -27.39 1.54 -6.08
N GLN A 293 -28.52 2.00 -5.55
CA GLN A 293 -28.66 3.37 -5.07
C GLN A 293 -27.72 3.65 -3.87
N VAL A 294 -27.63 2.72 -2.93
CA VAL A 294 -26.71 2.84 -1.77
C VAL A 294 -25.25 2.87 -2.25
N ILE A 295 -24.90 2.03 -3.22
CA ILE A 295 -23.58 1.98 -3.83
C ILE A 295 -23.25 3.31 -4.50
N ASN A 296 -24.16 3.87 -5.30
CA ASN A 296 -23.94 5.17 -5.96
C ASN A 296 -23.67 6.30 -4.95
N ASN A 297 -24.46 6.36 -3.88
CA ASN A 297 -24.26 7.36 -2.82
C ASN A 297 -22.91 7.18 -2.10
N ALA A 298 -22.51 5.94 -1.81
CA ALA A 298 -21.22 5.62 -1.20
C ALA A 298 -20.06 5.99 -2.12
N GLN A 299 -20.18 5.73 -3.43
CA GLN A 299 -19.16 6.10 -4.42
C GLN A 299 -19.00 7.60 -4.57
N GLU A 300 -20.10 8.36 -4.62
CA GLU A 300 -20.04 9.82 -4.72
C GLU A 300 -19.34 10.41 -3.49
N SER A 301 -19.66 9.89 -2.30
CA SER A 301 -19.03 10.28 -1.04
C SER A 301 -17.52 10.00 -1.05
N LEU A 302 -17.13 8.79 -1.49
CA LEU A 302 -15.73 8.40 -1.59
C LEU A 302 -14.96 9.23 -2.62
N LYS A 303 -15.55 9.54 -3.78
CA LYS A 303 -14.95 10.41 -4.81
C LYS A 303 -14.66 11.81 -4.25
N LYS A 304 -15.61 12.41 -3.53
CA LYS A 304 -15.43 13.72 -2.89
C LYS A 304 -14.29 13.68 -1.86
N LEU A 305 -14.24 12.64 -1.05
CA LEU A 305 -13.22 12.46 -0.03
C LEU A 305 -11.82 12.24 -0.64
N ASN A 306 -11.71 11.37 -1.65
CA ASN A 306 -10.46 11.15 -2.37
C ASN A 306 -9.95 12.41 -3.07
N LYS A 307 -10.85 13.20 -3.66
CA LYS A 307 -10.49 14.52 -4.21
C LYS A 307 -9.94 15.44 -3.13
N LYS A 308 -10.60 15.51 -1.97
CA LYS A 308 -10.14 16.33 -0.84
C LYS A 308 -8.73 15.91 -0.36
N ILE A 309 -8.47 14.60 -0.27
CA ILE A 309 -7.15 14.06 0.08
C ILE A 309 -6.11 14.43 -1.00
N ALA A 310 -6.44 14.27 -2.28
CA ALA A 310 -5.54 14.62 -3.37
C ALA A 310 -5.21 16.13 -3.40
N ASP A 311 -6.21 16.98 -3.15
CA ASP A 311 -6.02 18.44 -3.07
C ASP A 311 -5.12 18.80 -1.87
N MET A 312 -5.26 18.10 -0.73
CA MET A 312 -4.34 18.23 0.41
C MET A 312 -2.91 17.83 0.03
N GLU A 313 -2.71 16.65 -0.55
CA GLU A 313 -1.39 16.13 -0.98
C GLU A 313 -0.71 17.05 -2.01
N ALA A 314 -1.48 17.60 -2.95
CA ALA A 314 -1.00 18.57 -3.93
C ALA A 314 -0.55 19.87 -3.26
N SER A 315 -1.33 20.38 -2.28
CA SER A 315 -0.95 21.56 -1.52
C SER A 315 0.36 21.35 -0.74
N TYR A 316 0.57 20.15 -0.20
CA TYR A 316 1.78 19.84 0.57
C TYR A 316 3.02 19.73 -0.32
N SER A 317 2.85 19.16 -1.52
CA SER A 317 3.92 19.05 -2.50
C SER A 317 4.36 20.42 -3.04
N ALA A 318 3.41 21.37 -3.17
CA ALA A 318 3.69 22.72 -3.63
C ALA A 318 4.48 23.54 -2.59
N ASP A 319 4.18 23.38 -1.30
CA ASP A 319 4.86 24.09 -0.21
C ASP A 319 6.34 23.67 -0.03
N TYR A 320 6.75 22.51 -0.57
CA TYR A 320 8.13 21.97 -0.49
C TYR A 320 8.91 22.02 -1.82
N GLY A 321 8.24 22.42 -2.91
CA GLY A 321 8.85 22.63 -4.22
C GLY A 321 9.38 24.05 -4.45
N ALA A 322 9.25 24.93 -3.46
CA ALA A 322 9.75 26.31 -3.41
C ALA A 322 10.95 26.40 -2.46
#